data_AF-A0A8J9ZP12-F1
#
_entry.id   AF-A0A8J9ZP12-F1
#
_cell.length_a   1.000
_cell.length_b   1.000
_cell.length_c   1.000
_cell.angle_alpha   90.00
_cell.angle_beta   90.00
_cell.angle_gamma   90.00
#
_symmetry.space_group_name_H-M   'P 1'
#
loop_
_entity.id
_entity.type
_entity.pdbx_description
1 polymer ?
#
loop_
_entity_poly.entity_id
_entity_poly.type
_entity_poly.pdbx_seq_one_letter_code
_entity_poly.pdbx_strand_id
1 'polypeptide(L)'
;MPHLPSTLYGNGVYFAVESSFSAKDQYSLPATKHNKHMYLARVLVGEVTVGKQGMIVPPPKDPTNKTVLYDSVANNNCLSNMADTREFQVKNSAVFGLVLESSTAFTPVPVSRGGKDRFWTLLELCAAAIAKYQSLMQIAMDIVPRVLICKLLKEALLRSHHLCIRDLISSWPGRSLDFSQILGPQNRRHLLDLLNWESGRAKMIIHSLLNCQSEALQVVDLREALPNREATVTFVEASLQSHRQQRTKDLHVYLNMWIEGRLREEGRILKALSAHGKGMKLHPCRVVTVFLGSSLEKLQRRLDAQVLTGLELKSEMLESADAFLTLLGGGKFPNLSALSLPNFARRLESGGFQTLGEVLSCLPALQGLNLNGLRVTGQLRRVLRDVSPLQQLNVSNCRLSPPDVVFLSNSHHVKTLRELSISGMTNFDGACLLLRNVAPQLTWLDLSGCPKCFEEDFSALMTRLLLQCCFSRLRTLDCRGNLHSAEHPTLSVLEVFRACDKMSTLKTLYLDCLYLNDSGEEQASALLDTMKSKNRTINVQMQHDQDTYKTFFKICWADTAR
;
A
#
# COMPACT_ATOMS: atom_id res chain seq x y z
N MET A 1 -40.21 -38.78 3.54
CA MET A 1 -38.79 -38.36 3.58
C MET A 1 -38.21 -38.87 4.90
N PRO A 2 -37.35 -39.90 4.91
CA PRO A 2 -36.89 -40.49 6.16
C PRO A 2 -35.93 -39.53 6.88
N HIS A 3 -36.07 -39.43 8.19
CA HIS A 3 -35.27 -38.60 9.08
C HIS A 3 -33.80 -39.06 9.09
N LEU A 4 -32.89 -38.22 8.59
CA LEU A 4 -31.45 -38.42 8.71
C LEU A 4 -31.00 -38.13 10.16
N PRO A 5 -30.25 -39.03 10.84
CA PRO A 5 -29.83 -38.84 12.22
C PRO A 5 -28.60 -37.92 12.27
N SER A 6 -28.81 -36.61 12.14
CA SER A 6 -27.75 -35.60 12.25
C SER A 6 -27.42 -35.21 13.70
N THR A 7 -28.08 -35.81 14.71
CA THR A 7 -28.06 -35.31 16.10
C THR A 7 -27.90 -36.42 17.15
N LEU A 8 -26.74 -37.08 17.18
CA LEU A 8 -26.49 -38.21 18.10
C LEU A 8 -26.49 -37.81 19.60
N TYR A 9 -26.08 -36.59 19.93
CA TYR A 9 -25.94 -36.10 21.31
C TYR A 9 -26.62 -34.74 21.57
N GLY A 10 -27.50 -34.27 20.68
CA GLY A 10 -28.09 -32.92 20.73
C GLY A 10 -28.37 -32.27 19.36
N ASN A 11 -29.23 -31.27 19.33
CA ASN A 11 -29.63 -30.55 18.11
C ASN A 11 -28.75 -29.31 17.84
N GLY A 12 -27.43 -29.52 17.81
CA GLY A 12 -26.42 -28.45 17.67
C GLY A 12 -25.41 -28.68 16.55
N VAL A 13 -24.36 -27.84 16.50
CA VAL A 13 -23.24 -27.98 15.56
C VAL A 13 -22.20 -28.94 16.13
N TYR A 14 -21.71 -29.86 15.30
CA TYR A 14 -20.75 -30.89 15.70
C TYR A 14 -19.40 -30.71 15.00
N PHE A 15 -18.34 -30.91 15.77
CA PHE A 15 -16.97 -31.03 15.25
C PHE A 15 -16.43 -32.42 15.59
N ALA A 16 -15.68 -33.01 14.66
CA ALA A 16 -14.98 -34.28 14.90
C ALA A 16 -13.47 -34.03 14.97
N VAL A 17 -12.79 -34.74 15.87
CA VAL A 17 -11.32 -34.71 15.97
C VAL A 17 -10.69 -35.36 14.74
N GLU A 18 -11.28 -36.46 14.26
CA GLU A 18 -10.79 -37.22 13.13
C GLU A 18 -11.61 -36.93 11.87
N SER A 19 -10.93 -36.57 10.79
CA SER A 19 -11.57 -36.34 9.48
C SER A 19 -12.24 -37.60 8.92
N SER A 20 -11.74 -38.78 9.29
CA SER A 20 -12.33 -40.09 8.95
C SER A 20 -13.78 -40.21 9.42
N PHE A 21 -14.10 -39.63 10.58
CA PHE A 21 -15.44 -39.63 11.15
C PHE A 21 -16.38 -38.71 10.35
N SER A 22 -15.93 -37.48 10.08
CA SER A 22 -16.68 -36.52 9.25
C SER A 22 -16.86 -36.95 7.80
N ALA A 23 -15.96 -37.79 7.27
CA ALA A 23 -15.99 -38.27 5.89
C ALA A 23 -17.00 -39.42 5.66
N LYS A 24 -17.60 -39.99 6.72
CA LYS A 24 -18.62 -41.04 6.59
C LYS A 24 -19.86 -40.49 5.88
N ASP A 25 -20.52 -41.32 5.06
CA ASP A 25 -21.71 -40.91 4.27
C ASP A 25 -22.86 -40.40 5.14
N GLN A 26 -22.90 -40.80 6.42
CA GLN A 26 -23.84 -40.28 7.40
C GLN A 26 -23.69 -38.76 7.65
N TYR A 27 -22.48 -38.21 7.51
CA TYR A 27 -22.17 -36.81 7.82
C TYR A 27 -21.77 -35.99 6.59
N SER A 28 -21.19 -36.61 5.57
CA SER A 28 -20.87 -35.98 4.29
C SER A 28 -21.29 -36.88 3.14
N LEU A 29 -22.48 -36.63 2.58
CA LEU A 29 -22.95 -37.31 1.39
C LEU A 29 -22.07 -36.96 0.18
N PRO A 30 -21.70 -37.93 -0.67
CA PRO A 30 -20.97 -37.65 -1.89
C PRO A 30 -21.83 -36.85 -2.88
N ALA A 31 -21.26 -35.80 -3.46
CA ALA A 31 -21.89 -35.03 -4.52
C ALA A 31 -21.95 -35.85 -5.83
N THR A 32 -22.68 -35.34 -6.82
CA THR A 32 -22.86 -35.96 -8.15
C THR A 32 -21.55 -36.33 -8.88
N LYS A 33 -20.44 -35.67 -8.53
CA LYS A 33 -19.09 -35.96 -9.05
C LYS A 33 -18.22 -36.85 -8.12
N HIS A 34 -18.82 -37.62 -7.19
CA HIS A 34 -18.12 -38.49 -6.21
C HIS A 34 -17.20 -37.77 -5.20
N ASN A 35 -17.23 -36.43 -5.14
CA ASN A 35 -16.48 -35.64 -4.17
C ASN A 35 -17.31 -35.40 -2.90
N LYS A 36 -16.65 -35.34 -1.75
CA LYS A 36 -17.25 -35.04 -0.44
C LYS A 36 -16.81 -33.68 0.07
N HIS A 37 -17.71 -32.97 0.76
CA HIS A 37 -17.45 -31.63 1.27
C HIS A 37 -17.31 -31.67 2.79
N MET A 38 -16.16 -31.23 3.31
CA MET A 38 -15.90 -31.13 4.74
C MET A 38 -15.25 -29.78 5.06
N TYR A 39 -15.56 -29.23 6.23
CA TYR A 39 -14.92 -28.02 6.74
C TYR A 39 -13.87 -28.37 7.78
N LEU A 40 -12.64 -27.91 7.57
CA LEU A 40 -11.60 -27.95 8.60
C LEU A 40 -11.64 -26.64 9.39
N ALA A 41 -11.79 -26.73 10.70
CA ALA A 41 -11.84 -25.59 11.60
C ALA A 41 -10.96 -25.81 12.84
N ARG A 42 -10.37 -24.73 13.35
CA ARG A 42 -9.80 -24.68 14.70
C ARG A 42 -10.83 -23.99 15.58
N VAL A 43 -11.27 -24.67 16.64
CA VAL A 43 -12.44 -24.26 17.44
C VAL A 43 -12.02 -24.01 18.89
N LEU A 44 -12.47 -22.87 19.43
CA LEU A 44 -12.40 -22.59 20.87
C LEU A 44 -13.69 -23.14 21.50
N VAL A 45 -13.55 -24.09 22.42
CA VAL A 45 -14.68 -24.87 22.97
C VAL A 45 -15.08 -24.46 24.39
N GLY A 46 -14.31 -23.59 25.05
CA GLY A 46 -14.62 -23.12 26.41
C GLY A 46 -14.64 -24.27 27.43
N GLU A 47 -15.49 -24.16 28.46
CA GLU A 47 -15.71 -25.21 29.45
C GLU A 47 -16.66 -26.30 28.92
N VAL A 48 -16.22 -27.56 29.00
CA VAL A 48 -16.87 -28.70 28.35
C VAL A 48 -17.46 -29.67 29.37
N THR A 49 -18.57 -30.30 29.03
CA THR A 49 -19.18 -31.40 29.80
C THR A 49 -19.70 -32.53 28.90
N VAL A 50 -20.23 -33.60 29.49
CA VAL A 50 -20.78 -34.75 28.74
C VAL A 50 -22.11 -34.36 28.07
N GLY A 51 -22.20 -34.57 26.75
CA GLY A 51 -23.45 -34.40 25.99
C GLY A 51 -24.42 -35.59 26.13
N LYS A 52 -25.72 -35.35 25.97
CA LYS A 52 -26.78 -36.37 25.92
C LYS A 52 -27.73 -36.12 24.76
N GLN A 53 -28.20 -37.18 24.12
CA GLN A 53 -29.12 -37.11 23.00
C GLN A 53 -30.35 -36.24 23.32
N GLY A 54 -30.72 -35.37 22.38
CA GLY A 54 -31.86 -34.45 22.51
C GLY A 54 -31.56 -33.11 23.19
N MET A 55 -30.33 -32.85 23.64
CA MET A 55 -29.94 -31.53 24.17
C MET A 55 -30.07 -30.42 23.11
N ILE A 56 -30.71 -29.31 23.47
CA ILE A 56 -30.80 -28.09 22.64
C ILE A 56 -29.78 -27.04 23.11
N VAL A 57 -29.50 -27.00 24.41
CA VAL A 57 -28.47 -26.16 25.03
C VAL A 57 -27.61 -27.01 25.98
N PRO A 58 -26.34 -26.63 26.23
CA PRO A 58 -25.51 -27.30 27.23
C PRO A 58 -26.16 -27.28 28.62
N PRO A 59 -25.88 -28.26 29.49
CA PRO A 59 -26.46 -28.28 30.84
C PRO A 59 -25.89 -27.14 31.71
N PRO A 60 -26.59 -26.77 32.79
CA PRO A 60 -26.09 -25.78 33.74
C PRO A 60 -24.87 -26.28 34.50
N LYS A 61 -23.92 -25.38 34.81
CA LYS A 61 -22.72 -25.67 35.60
C LYS A 61 -23.08 -26.00 37.05
N ASP A 62 -24.06 -25.29 37.58
CA ASP A 62 -24.60 -25.49 38.92
C ASP A 62 -26.09 -25.86 38.82
N PRO A 63 -26.52 -27.01 39.38
CA PRO A 63 -27.93 -27.42 39.39
C PRO A 63 -28.86 -26.38 40.04
N THR A 64 -28.35 -25.57 40.96
CA THR A 64 -29.10 -24.53 41.68
C THR A 64 -29.19 -23.21 40.91
N ASN A 65 -28.22 -22.94 40.01
CA ASN A 65 -28.20 -21.76 39.15
C ASN A 65 -28.26 -22.15 37.67
N LYS A 66 -29.48 -22.32 37.17
CA LYS A 66 -29.77 -22.77 35.78
C LYS A 66 -29.38 -21.76 34.69
N THR A 67 -28.96 -20.55 35.04
CA THR A 67 -28.62 -19.50 34.05
C THR A 67 -27.20 -19.59 33.53
N VAL A 68 -26.30 -20.26 34.25
CA VAL A 68 -24.90 -20.42 33.87
C VAL A 68 -24.72 -21.81 33.26
N LEU A 69 -24.54 -21.88 31.93
CA LEU A 69 -24.39 -23.12 31.18
C LEU A 69 -22.92 -23.39 30.84
N TYR A 70 -22.57 -24.66 30.62
CA TYR A 70 -21.29 -25.02 29.97
C TYR A 70 -21.22 -24.43 28.55
N ASP A 71 -20.01 -24.22 28.03
CA ASP A 71 -19.80 -23.60 26.72
C ASP A 71 -19.92 -24.63 25.59
N SER A 72 -19.60 -25.90 25.85
CA SER A 72 -19.68 -26.99 24.87
C SER A 72 -19.94 -28.35 25.52
N VAL A 73 -20.35 -29.32 24.70
CA VAL A 73 -20.54 -30.72 25.12
C VAL A 73 -19.69 -31.67 24.27
N ALA A 74 -19.15 -32.72 24.88
CA ALA A 74 -18.34 -33.74 24.22
C ALA A 74 -18.84 -35.14 24.55
N ASN A 75 -18.43 -36.14 23.77
CA ASN A 75 -18.63 -37.54 24.12
C ASN A 75 -17.68 -37.96 25.24
N ASN A 76 -18.02 -39.04 25.96
CA ASN A 76 -17.22 -39.54 27.10
C ASN A 76 -15.74 -39.79 26.76
N ASN A 77 -15.44 -40.19 25.52
CA ASN A 77 -14.08 -40.50 25.08
C ASN A 77 -13.23 -39.26 24.75
N CYS A 78 -13.83 -38.08 24.52
CA CYS A 78 -13.10 -36.85 24.21
C CYS A 78 -12.72 -36.04 25.47
N LEU A 79 -13.42 -36.22 26.60
CA LEU A 79 -13.17 -35.47 27.84
C LEU A 79 -11.80 -35.76 28.45
N SER A 80 -11.30 -37.00 28.34
CA SER A 80 -9.96 -37.38 28.82
C SER A 80 -8.82 -36.74 28.01
N ASN A 81 -9.07 -36.39 26.75
CA ASN A 81 -8.08 -35.77 25.86
C ASN A 81 -8.16 -34.23 25.83
N MET A 82 -9.20 -33.63 26.41
CA MET A 82 -9.42 -32.17 26.46
C MET A 82 -9.05 -31.53 27.80
N ALA A 83 -8.71 -32.32 28.82
CA ALA A 83 -8.48 -31.83 30.18
C ALA A 83 -7.35 -30.79 30.31
N ASP A 84 -6.40 -30.74 29.37
CA ASP A 84 -5.24 -29.83 29.42
C ASP A 84 -5.24 -28.70 28.37
N THR A 85 -6.18 -28.67 27.42
CA THR A 85 -6.16 -27.69 26.33
C THR A 85 -7.54 -27.10 26.06
N ARG A 86 -7.70 -25.80 26.36
CA ARG A 86 -8.86 -24.97 25.97
C ARG A 86 -8.98 -24.72 24.45
N GLU A 87 -8.20 -25.43 23.65
CA GLU A 87 -8.17 -25.34 22.19
C GLU A 87 -8.36 -26.71 21.55
N PHE A 88 -9.22 -26.78 20.53
CA PHE A 88 -9.46 -27.99 19.76
C PHE A 88 -8.61 -27.98 18.46
N GLN A 89 -7.68 -28.92 18.32
CA GLN A 89 -6.87 -29.12 17.10
C GLN A 89 -7.07 -30.54 16.53
N VAL A 90 -7.33 -30.61 15.23
CA VAL A 90 -7.39 -31.86 14.46
C VAL A 90 -5.98 -32.45 14.35
N LYS A 91 -5.73 -33.60 15.02
CA LYS A 91 -4.50 -34.38 14.84
C LYS A 91 -4.70 -35.30 13.63
N ASN A 92 -3.83 -35.17 12.63
CA ASN A 92 -3.82 -35.87 11.33
C ASN A 92 -4.80 -35.33 10.28
N SER A 93 -4.26 -34.61 9.30
CA SER A 93 -4.99 -34.28 8.07
C SER A 93 -4.10 -34.48 6.85
N ALA A 94 -4.29 -35.62 6.16
CA ALA A 94 -4.00 -35.70 4.73
C ALA A 94 -5.16 -34.99 4.02
N VAL A 95 -4.97 -33.70 3.70
CA VAL A 95 -5.98 -32.88 3.02
C VAL A 95 -5.82 -33.07 1.52
N PHE A 96 -6.73 -33.80 0.89
CA PHE A 96 -6.93 -33.72 -0.56
C PHE A 96 -7.73 -32.44 -0.87
N GLY A 97 -7.24 -31.63 -1.81
CA GLY A 97 -7.73 -30.27 -2.09
C GLY A 97 -9.22 -30.20 -2.46
N LEU A 98 -9.87 -29.10 -2.05
CA LEU A 98 -11.30 -28.84 -2.21
C LEU A 98 -11.57 -27.79 -3.29
N VAL A 99 -11.91 -28.21 -4.51
CA VAL A 99 -12.50 -27.31 -5.52
C VAL A 99 -13.99 -27.12 -5.20
N LEU A 100 -14.39 -25.88 -4.93
CA LEU A 100 -15.80 -25.47 -4.82
C LEU A 100 -16.30 -24.99 -6.19
N GLU A 101 -16.95 -25.86 -6.96
CA GLU A 101 -17.83 -25.42 -8.06
C GLU A 101 -19.26 -25.31 -7.52
N SER A 102 -19.73 -24.08 -7.26
CA SER A 102 -21.08 -23.85 -6.75
C SER A 102 -22.10 -23.87 -7.90
N SER A 103 -22.99 -24.86 -7.92
CA SER A 103 -24.26 -24.72 -8.65
C SER A 103 -25.24 -23.93 -7.77
N THR A 104 -25.59 -22.73 -8.22
CA THR A 104 -26.70 -21.88 -7.74
C THR A 104 -26.60 -21.29 -6.31
N ALA A 105 -26.28 -19.98 -6.24
CA ALA A 105 -26.62 -18.98 -5.21
C ALA A 105 -25.46 -18.23 -4.51
N PHE A 106 -24.22 -18.69 -4.64
CA PHE A 106 -23.04 -17.92 -4.24
C PHE A 106 -21.93 -18.17 -5.24
N THR A 107 -21.83 -17.36 -6.28
CA THR A 107 -20.58 -17.28 -7.04
C THR A 107 -19.60 -16.45 -6.21
N PRO A 108 -18.57 -17.06 -5.58
CA PRO A 108 -17.45 -16.26 -5.11
C PRO A 108 -16.87 -15.55 -6.32
N VAL A 109 -16.82 -14.21 -6.29
CA VAL A 109 -16.07 -13.45 -7.28
C VAL A 109 -14.62 -13.93 -7.18
N PRO A 110 -14.05 -14.57 -8.23
CA PRO A 110 -12.69 -15.05 -8.17
C PRO A 110 -11.76 -13.83 -8.13
N VAL A 111 -11.09 -13.61 -7.01
CA VAL A 111 -9.97 -12.67 -6.94
C VAL A 111 -8.73 -13.40 -7.43
N SER A 112 -8.59 -13.55 -8.74
CA SER A 112 -7.30 -13.92 -9.33
C SER A 112 -7.20 -13.52 -10.80
N ARG A 113 -6.68 -12.31 -11.05
CA ARG A 113 -5.68 -12.15 -12.11
C ARG A 113 -4.32 -12.49 -11.49
N GLY A 114 -3.94 -13.76 -11.61
CA GLY A 114 -2.60 -14.27 -11.33
C GLY A 114 -2.39 -14.93 -9.96
N GLY A 115 -2.48 -16.26 -9.92
CA GLY A 115 -1.77 -17.08 -8.95
C GLY A 115 -2.62 -17.83 -7.90
N LYS A 116 -2.89 -19.11 -8.21
CA LYS A 116 -3.37 -20.22 -7.34
C LYS A 116 -4.74 -20.05 -6.66
N ASP A 117 -5.56 -21.11 -6.75
CA ASP A 117 -6.80 -21.32 -5.99
C ASP A 117 -6.55 -21.09 -4.49
N ARG A 118 -6.88 -19.88 -4.02
CA ARG A 118 -6.81 -19.56 -2.61
C ARG A 118 -8.10 -20.11 -1.97
N PHE A 119 -7.96 -21.16 -1.16
CA PHE A 119 -9.08 -21.68 -0.38
C PHE A 119 -9.53 -20.62 0.62
N TRP A 120 -10.83 -20.32 0.62
CA TRP A 120 -11.45 -19.41 1.58
C TRP A 120 -11.59 -20.12 2.92
N THR A 121 -11.26 -19.43 4.01
CA THR A 121 -11.56 -19.95 5.35
C THR A 121 -13.06 -19.84 5.63
N LEU A 122 -13.58 -20.71 6.50
CA LEU A 122 -14.98 -20.61 6.96
C LEU A 122 -15.29 -19.21 7.53
N LEU A 123 -14.33 -18.62 8.23
CA LEU A 123 -14.45 -17.26 8.78
C LEU A 123 -14.63 -16.21 7.68
N GLU A 124 -13.87 -16.29 6.59
CA GLU A 124 -13.99 -15.36 5.46
C GLU A 124 -15.33 -15.55 4.72
N LEU A 125 -15.79 -16.79 4.57
CA LEU A 125 -17.11 -17.09 3.98
C LEU A 125 -18.25 -16.54 4.84
N CYS A 126 -18.21 -16.78 6.15
CA CYS A 126 -19.19 -16.24 7.09
C CYS A 126 -19.16 -14.70 7.10
N ALA A 127 -17.97 -14.09 7.16
CA ALA A 127 -17.84 -12.64 7.14
C ALA A 127 -18.38 -12.03 5.84
N ALA A 128 -18.10 -12.65 4.69
CA ALA A 128 -18.66 -12.24 3.41
C ALA A 128 -20.19 -12.35 3.36
N ALA A 129 -20.75 -13.43 3.91
CA ALA A 129 -22.20 -13.65 3.97
C ALA A 129 -22.91 -12.63 4.88
N ILE A 130 -22.35 -12.36 6.06
CA ILE A 130 -22.87 -11.36 7.00
C ILE A 130 -22.76 -9.96 6.37
N ALA A 131 -21.60 -9.62 5.81
CA ALA A 131 -21.38 -8.31 5.21
C ALA A 131 -22.27 -8.03 4.00
N LYS A 132 -22.86 -9.05 3.37
CA LYS A 132 -23.77 -8.89 2.22
C LYS A 132 -25.08 -8.20 2.59
N TYR A 133 -25.57 -8.38 3.82
CA TYR A 133 -26.86 -7.85 4.25
C TYR A 133 -26.70 -6.98 5.49
N GLN A 134 -27.07 -5.71 5.38
CA GLN A 134 -26.96 -4.75 6.48
C GLN A 134 -27.72 -5.21 7.75
N SER A 135 -28.92 -5.78 7.58
CA SER A 135 -29.73 -6.29 8.70
C SER A 135 -29.00 -7.38 9.49
N LEU A 136 -28.30 -8.29 8.81
CA LEU A 136 -27.46 -9.31 9.45
C LEU A 136 -26.23 -8.69 10.11
N MET A 137 -25.63 -7.66 9.51
CA MET A 137 -24.51 -6.95 10.11
C MET A 137 -24.91 -6.30 11.45
N GLN A 138 -26.09 -5.67 11.52
CA GLN A 138 -26.58 -5.05 12.76
C GLN A 138 -26.74 -6.07 13.88
N ILE A 139 -27.37 -7.22 13.60
CA ILE A 139 -27.49 -8.33 14.56
C ILE A 139 -26.11 -8.88 14.93
N ALA A 140 -25.20 -9.00 13.95
CA ALA A 140 -23.87 -9.52 14.19
C ALA A 140 -23.04 -8.62 15.10
N MET A 141 -23.22 -7.30 15.09
CA MET A 141 -22.46 -6.40 15.96
C MET A 141 -22.76 -6.61 17.46
N ASP A 142 -23.96 -7.11 17.81
CA ASP A 142 -24.34 -7.41 19.19
C ASP A 142 -23.81 -8.79 19.67
N ILE A 143 -23.62 -9.73 18.75
CA ILE A 143 -23.32 -11.14 19.07
C ILE A 143 -21.85 -11.49 18.82
N VAL A 144 -21.24 -10.92 17.79
CA VAL A 144 -19.91 -11.32 17.31
C VAL A 144 -18.82 -10.75 18.22
N PRO A 145 -17.85 -11.57 18.68
CA PRO A 145 -16.73 -11.09 19.47
C PRO A 145 -15.97 -9.96 18.79
N ARG A 146 -15.55 -8.97 19.59
CA ARG A 146 -14.85 -7.75 19.11
C ARG A 146 -13.65 -8.03 18.20
N VAL A 147 -12.94 -9.13 18.45
CA VAL A 147 -11.76 -9.56 17.66
C VAL A 147 -12.13 -9.86 16.19
N LEU A 148 -13.37 -10.30 15.93
CA LEU A 148 -13.84 -10.66 14.59
C LEU A 148 -14.43 -9.47 13.82
N ILE A 149 -14.72 -8.34 14.49
CA ILE A 149 -15.21 -7.11 13.83
C ILE A 149 -14.21 -6.59 12.79
N CYS A 150 -12.90 -6.75 13.03
CA CYS A 150 -11.87 -6.42 12.04
C CYS A 150 -12.01 -7.24 10.74
N LYS A 151 -12.43 -8.51 10.84
CA LYS A 151 -12.65 -9.37 9.67
C LYS A 151 -13.92 -8.99 8.92
N LEU A 152 -14.98 -8.63 9.64
CA LEU A 152 -16.21 -8.10 9.05
C LEU A 152 -15.96 -6.79 8.29
N LEU A 153 -15.21 -5.86 8.90
CA LEU A 153 -14.85 -4.59 8.25
C LEU A 153 -13.96 -4.83 7.02
N LYS A 154 -13.00 -5.74 7.11
CA LYS A 154 -12.17 -6.13 5.97
C LYS A 154 -13.03 -6.58 4.78
N GLU A 155 -13.96 -7.52 4.99
CA GLU A 155 -14.83 -8.03 3.93
C GLU A 155 -15.75 -6.95 3.37
N ALA A 156 -16.33 -6.11 4.23
CA ALA A 156 -17.17 -5.00 3.80
C ALA A 156 -16.39 -3.99 2.92
N LEU A 157 -15.14 -3.70 3.25
CA LEU A 157 -14.25 -2.82 2.48
C LEU A 157 -13.83 -3.42 1.13
N LEU A 158 -13.48 -4.72 1.10
CA LEU A 158 -13.08 -5.42 -0.12
C LEU A 158 -14.23 -5.52 -1.12
N ARG A 159 -15.46 -5.68 -0.64
CA ARG A 159 -16.67 -5.82 -1.46
C ARG A 159 -17.43 -4.51 -1.66
N SER A 160 -16.93 -3.40 -1.12
CA SER A 160 -17.56 -2.07 -1.20
C SER A 160 -18.99 -2.03 -0.64
N HIS A 161 -19.29 -2.80 0.42
CA HIS A 161 -20.60 -2.79 1.07
C HIS A 161 -20.76 -1.57 1.99
N HIS A 162 -21.11 -0.44 1.37
CA HIS A 162 -21.21 0.89 1.96
C HIS A 162 -21.92 0.99 3.31
N LEU A 163 -23.12 0.39 3.43
CA LEU A 163 -23.94 0.47 4.65
C LEU A 163 -23.33 -0.34 5.80
N CYS A 164 -22.72 -1.48 5.49
CA CYS A 164 -22.00 -2.28 6.48
C CYS A 164 -20.73 -1.58 6.96
N ILE A 165 -19.97 -0.96 6.05
CA ILE A 165 -18.81 -0.12 6.40
C ILE A 165 -19.26 0.97 7.38
N ARG A 166 -20.40 1.60 7.11
CA ARG A 166 -20.93 2.65 7.98
C ARG A 166 -21.23 2.16 9.38
N ASP A 167 -22.04 1.12 9.48
CA ASP A 167 -22.49 0.61 10.77
C ASP A 167 -21.30 0.10 11.62
N LEU A 168 -20.31 -0.55 10.99
CA LEU A 168 -19.10 -1.06 11.65
C LEU A 168 -18.16 0.06 12.15
N ILE A 169 -17.98 1.13 11.38
CA ILE A 169 -17.13 2.26 11.80
C ILE A 169 -17.84 3.08 12.88
N SER A 170 -19.14 3.29 12.75
CA SER A 170 -19.90 4.10 13.71
C SER A 170 -19.95 3.48 15.11
N SER A 171 -19.93 2.15 15.20
CA SER A 171 -19.96 1.38 16.45
C SER A 171 -18.62 0.73 16.80
N TRP A 172 -17.51 1.23 16.24
CA TRP A 172 -16.20 0.59 16.36
C TRP A 172 -15.80 0.34 17.83
N PRO A 173 -15.49 -0.90 18.24
CA PRO A 173 -15.29 -1.23 19.65
C PRO A 173 -13.89 -0.88 20.18
N GLY A 174 -12.94 -0.60 19.28
CA GLY A 174 -11.52 -0.40 19.62
C GLY A 174 -11.14 1.07 19.81
N ARG A 175 -9.99 1.32 20.46
CA ARG A 175 -9.45 2.67 20.61
C ARG A 175 -8.87 3.24 19.31
N SER A 176 -8.30 2.37 18.49
CA SER A 176 -7.68 2.70 17.21
C SER A 176 -8.31 1.93 16.06
N LEU A 177 -8.40 2.56 14.90
CA LEU A 177 -8.81 1.97 13.64
C LEU A 177 -7.69 2.16 12.60
N ASP A 178 -7.01 1.06 12.25
CA ASP A 178 -5.91 1.07 11.28
C ASP A 178 -6.30 0.23 10.05
N PHE A 179 -6.60 0.92 8.94
CA PHE A 179 -7.02 0.27 7.70
C PHE A 179 -5.91 -0.55 7.04
N SER A 180 -4.64 -0.19 7.27
CA SER A 180 -3.48 -0.93 6.77
C SER A 180 -3.36 -2.29 7.44
N GLN A 181 -3.53 -2.33 8.76
CA GLN A 181 -3.56 -3.59 9.51
C GLN A 181 -4.76 -4.47 9.14
N ILE A 182 -5.93 -3.86 8.92
CA ILE A 182 -7.16 -4.59 8.58
C ILE A 182 -7.08 -5.23 7.18
N LEU A 183 -6.71 -4.45 6.16
CA LEU A 183 -6.65 -4.93 4.77
C LEU A 183 -5.42 -5.80 4.52
N GLY A 184 -4.29 -5.46 5.15
CA GLY A 184 -3.00 -6.10 4.99
C GLY A 184 -2.32 -5.81 3.64
N PRO A 185 -1.03 -6.18 3.49
CA PRO A 185 -0.21 -5.81 2.32
C PRO A 185 -0.71 -6.42 1.00
N GLN A 186 -1.40 -7.55 1.07
CA GLN A 186 -1.98 -8.27 -0.07
C GLN A 186 -3.04 -7.43 -0.80
N ASN A 187 -3.70 -6.51 -0.09
CA ASN A 187 -4.82 -5.72 -0.60
C ASN A 187 -4.44 -4.25 -0.80
N ARG A 188 -3.16 -3.96 -1.06
CA ARG A 188 -2.64 -2.58 -1.18
C ARG A 188 -3.40 -1.73 -2.19
N ARG A 189 -3.90 -2.30 -3.29
CA ARG A 189 -4.73 -1.57 -4.27
C ARG A 189 -6.03 -1.05 -3.64
N HIS A 190 -6.76 -1.91 -2.93
CA HIS A 190 -7.98 -1.50 -2.23
C HIS A 190 -7.71 -0.44 -1.16
N LEU A 191 -6.51 -0.47 -0.57
CA LEU A 191 -6.08 0.50 0.43
C LEU A 191 -5.75 1.86 -0.21
N LEU A 192 -5.08 1.88 -1.36
CA LEU A 192 -4.84 3.11 -2.12
C LEU A 192 -6.16 3.73 -2.61
N ASP A 193 -7.11 2.89 -3.02
CA ASP A 193 -8.44 3.32 -3.46
C ASP A 193 -9.43 3.57 -2.31
N LEU A 194 -9.00 3.45 -1.05
CA LEU A 194 -9.88 3.55 0.12
C LEU A 194 -10.54 4.94 0.20
N LEU A 195 -9.76 5.97 -0.08
CA LEU A 195 -10.19 7.37 -0.08
C LEU A 195 -10.41 7.92 -1.49
N ASN A 196 -10.51 7.06 -2.51
CA ASN A 196 -10.91 7.51 -3.84
C ASN A 196 -12.39 7.94 -3.80
N TRP A 197 -12.63 9.23 -4.09
CA TRP A 197 -13.94 9.87 -3.98
C TRP A 197 -14.99 9.25 -4.91
N GLU A 198 -14.56 8.77 -6.08
CA GLU A 198 -15.42 8.13 -7.08
C GLU A 198 -16.00 6.81 -6.58
N SER A 199 -15.33 6.15 -5.63
CA SER A 199 -15.68 4.80 -5.19
C SER A 199 -16.89 4.73 -4.24
N GLY A 200 -17.49 5.86 -3.83
CA GLY A 200 -18.57 5.92 -2.83
C GLY A 200 -18.15 5.53 -1.39
N ARG A 201 -17.14 4.66 -1.24
CA ARG A 201 -16.55 4.22 0.03
C ARG A 201 -15.97 5.38 0.83
N ALA A 202 -15.26 6.29 0.18
CA ALA A 202 -14.68 7.46 0.84
C ALA A 202 -15.75 8.31 1.53
N LYS A 203 -16.86 8.59 0.84
CA LYS A 203 -18.02 9.32 1.40
C LYS A 203 -18.58 8.62 2.62
N MET A 204 -18.72 7.29 2.56
CA MET A 204 -19.25 6.50 3.67
C MET A 204 -18.28 6.46 4.85
N ILE A 205 -16.99 6.20 4.64
CA ILE A 205 -15.99 6.21 5.71
C ILE A 205 -16.02 7.56 6.43
N ILE A 206 -15.99 8.66 5.69
CA ILE A 206 -16.04 10.01 6.26
C ILE A 206 -17.34 10.24 7.03
N HIS A 207 -18.49 9.97 6.40
CA HIS A 207 -19.79 10.11 7.05
C HIS A 207 -19.88 9.30 8.36
N SER A 208 -19.26 8.13 8.39
CA SER A 208 -19.25 7.23 9.55
C SER A 208 -18.31 7.70 10.64
N LEU A 209 -17.15 8.25 10.28
CA LEU A 209 -16.23 8.87 11.24
C LEU A 209 -16.81 10.13 11.87
N LEU A 210 -17.56 10.91 11.07
CA LEU A 210 -18.28 12.10 11.51
C LEU A 210 -19.41 11.76 12.48
N ASN A 211 -20.25 10.79 12.13
CA ASN A 211 -21.40 10.36 12.95
C ASN A 211 -21.06 9.14 13.83
N CYS A 212 -19.80 8.98 14.20
CA CYS A 212 -19.34 7.84 14.98
C CYS A 212 -19.89 7.93 16.41
N GLN A 213 -20.67 6.93 16.82
CA GLN A 213 -21.26 6.83 18.15
C GLN A 213 -20.33 6.17 19.16
N SER A 214 -19.23 5.57 18.70
CA SER A 214 -18.24 4.93 19.59
C SER A 214 -17.53 5.96 20.48
N GLU A 215 -17.67 5.79 21.79
CA GLU A 215 -16.89 6.52 22.80
C GLU A 215 -15.45 5.98 22.98
N ALA A 216 -15.17 4.81 22.42
CA ALA A 216 -13.88 4.14 22.51
C ALA A 216 -12.92 4.65 21.42
N LEU A 217 -13.42 4.87 20.21
CA LEU A 217 -12.59 5.25 19.05
C LEU A 217 -12.04 6.67 19.21
N GLN A 218 -10.71 6.75 19.27
CA GLN A 218 -9.96 8.01 19.44
C GLN A 218 -8.95 8.24 18.32
N VAL A 219 -8.47 7.19 17.67
CA VAL A 219 -7.41 7.28 16.65
C VAL A 219 -7.81 6.53 15.39
N VAL A 220 -7.66 7.18 14.24
CA VAL A 220 -7.86 6.57 12.93
C VAL A 220 -6.60 6.77 12.09
N ASP A 221 -6.08 5.68 11.54
CA ASP A 221 -4.91 5.68 10.67
C ASP A 221 -5.31 5.45 9.21
N LEU A 222 -5.10 6.49 8.41
CA LEU A 222 -5.30 6.54 6.97
C LEU A 222 -4.00 6.88 6.24
N ARG A 223 -2.82 6.73 6.86
CA ARG A 223 -1.53 7.15 6.29
C ARG A 223 -1.15 6.44 5.00
N GLU A 224 -1.61 5.21 4.82
CA GLU A 224 -1.34 4.45 3.59
C GLU A 224 -2.34 4.78 2.46
N ALA A 225 -3.44 5.48 2.79
CA ALA A 225 -4.39 5.98 1.81
C ALA A 225 -4.04 7.43 1.46
N LEU A 226 -3.65 7.67 0.21
CA LEU A 226 -3.41 9.03 -0.27
C LEU A 226 -4.65 9.50 -1.03
N PRO A 227 -5.53 10.33 -0.44
CA PRO A 227 -6.66 10.88 -1.16
C PRO A 227 -6.15 11.70 -2.35
N ASN A 228 -6.86 11.63 -3.47
CA ASN A 228 -6.63 12.56 -4.56
C ASN A 228 -6.97 14.00 -4.12
N ARG A 229 -6.71 14.98 -5.00
CA ARG A 229 -6.90 16.41 -4.67
C ARG A 229 -8.32 16.70 -4.18
N GLU A 230 -9.31 16.20 -4.92
CA GLU A 230 -10.73 16.40 -4.63
C GLU A 230 -11.15 15.73 -3.32
N ALA A 231 -10.76 14.46 -3.12
CA ALA A 231 -11.02 13.73 -1.90
C ALA A 231 -10.43 14.43 -0.67
N THR A 232 -9.24 15.04 -0.79
CA THR A 232 -8.64 15.79 0.32
C THR A 232 -9.48 17.01 0.68
N VAL A 233 -9.92 17.80 -0.32
CA VAL A 233 -10.78 18.96 -0.11
C VAL A 233 -12.04 18.56 0.63
N THR A 234 -12.74 17.54 0.14
CA THR A 234 -14.00 17.14 0.76
C THR A 234 -13.81 16.52 2.13
N PHE A 235 -12.70 15.79 2.38
CA PHE A 235 -12.35 15.30 3.71
C PHE A 235 -12.16 16.46 4.70
N VAL A 236 -11.44 17.51 4.29
CA VAL A 236 -11.24 18.72 5.10
C VAL A 236 -12.57 19.42 5.35
N GLU A 237 -13.41 19.63 4.33
CA GLU A 237 -14.73 20.27 4.50
C GLU A 237 -15.64 19.49 5.44
N ALA A 238 -15.70 18.17 5.27
CA ALA A 238 -16.43 17.28 6.15
C ALA A 238 -15.94 17.38 7.60
N SER A 239 -14.62 17.44 7.81
CA SER A 239 -14.03 17.62 9.14
C SER A 239 -14.41 18.93 9.83
N LEU A 240 -14.57 20.00 9.06
CA LEU A 240 -14.99 21.30 9.59
C LEU A 240 -16.46 21.31 9.98
N GLN A 241 -17.32 20.58 9.25
CA GLN A 241 -18.72 20.40 9.62
C GLN A 241 -18.87 19.58 10.93
N SER A 242 -17.90 18.71 11.24
CA SER A 242 -17.89 17.91 12.49
C SER A 242 -17.89 18.74 13.77
N HIS A 243 -17.36 19.97 13.74
CA HIS A 243 -17.26 20.86 14.90
C HIS A 243 -18.63 21.29 15.44
N ARG A 244 -19.72 21.02 14.70
CA ARG A 244 -21.11 21.32 15.11
C ARG A 244 -21.81 20.17 15.83
N GLN A 245 -21.20 18.99 15.96
CA GLN A 245 -21.82 17.84 16.63
C GLN A 245 -21.24 17.56 18.02
N GLN A 246 -22.11 17.09 18.92
CA GLN A 246 -21.89 16.89 20.36
C GLN A 246 -20.97 15.69 20.68
N ARG A 247 -19.78 15.61 20.09
CA ARG A 247 -18.80 14.57 20.45
C ARG A 247 -18.15 14.93 21.80
N THR A 248 -18.11 13.97 22.72
CA THR A 248 -17.54 14.16 24.06
C THR A 248 -16.01 14.09 24.07
N LYS A 249 -15.41 13.39 23.10
CA LYS A 249 -13.95 13.18 22.95
C LYS A 249 -13.48 13.52 21.54
N ASP A 250 -12.21 13.91 21.44
CA ASP A 250 -11.56 14.21 20.17
C ASP A 250 -11.21 12.94 19.39
N LEU A 251 -11.40 12.99 18.08
CA LEU A 251 -11.00 11.94 17.14
C LEU A 251 -9.77 12.42 16.37
N HIS A 252 -8.63 11.76 16.57
CA HIS A 252 -7.39 12.03 15.87
C HIS A 252 -7.30 11.18 14.59
N VAL A 253 -7.23 11.84 13.44
CA VAL A 253 -7.10 11.17 12.14
C VAL A 253 -5.74 11.47 11.54
N TYR A 254 -4.93 10.44 11.36
CA TYR A 254 -3.62 10.50 10.72
C TYR A 254 -3.76 10.16 9.24
N LEU A 255 -3.34 11.04 8.34
CA LEU A 255 -3.52 10.85 6.90
C LEU A 255 -2.43 11.54 6.08
N ASN A 256 -2.28 11.14 4.82
CA ASN A 256 -1.55 11.95 3.85
C ASN A 256 -2.52 12.95 3.20
N MET A 257 -2.04 14.14 2.86
CA MET A 257 -2.90 15.23 2.41
C MET A 257 -2.32 15.99 1.21
N TRP A 258 -3.20 16.31 0.27
CA TRP A 258 -2.97 17.30 -0.77
C TRP A 258 -3.50 18.68 -0.37
N ILE A 259 -2.66 19.71 -0.41
CA ILE A 259 -2.99 21.08 -0.01
C ILE A 259 -2.78 22.02 -1.21
N GLU A 260 -3.86 22.41 -1.88
CA GLU A 260 -3.84 23.33 -3.04
C GLU A 260 -4.67 24.59 -2.76
N GLY A 261 -4.25 25.72 -3.34
CA GLY A 261 -4.88 27.04 -3.18
C GLY A 261 -6.37 27.14 -3.60
N ARG A 262 -6.97 26.11 -4.22
CA ARG A 262 -8.43 26.06 -4.46
C ARG A 262 -9.26 25.91 -3.19
N LEU A 263 -8.63 25.54 -2.07
CA LEU A 263 -9.20 25.76 -0.75
C LEU A 263 -9.17 27.28 -0.46
N ARG A 264 -10.05 28.04 -1.14
CA ARG A 264 -10.12 29.52 -1.22
C ARG A 264 -10.17 30.27 0.12
N GLU A 265 -10.16 29.56 1.24
CA GLU A 265 -9.97 30.11 2.57
C GLU A 265 -8.89 29.26 3.26
N GLU A 266 -7.64 29.74 3.28
CA GLU A 266 -6.58 29.17 4.14
C GLU A 266 -7.08 28.98 5.58
N GLY A 267 -8.01 29.83 6.02
CA GLY A 267 -8.71 29.70 7.30
C GLY A 267 -9.41 28.35 7.51
N ARG A 268 -9.92 27.67 6.48
CA ARG A 268 -10.60 26.37 6.61
C ARG A 268 -9.61 25.24 6.89
N ILE A 269 -8.56 25.11 6.09
CA ILE A 269 -7.53 24.09 6.34
C ILE A 269 -6.85 24.34 7.69
N LEU A 270 -6.47 25.59 7.96
CA LEU A 270 -5.82 25.96 9.23
C LEU A 270 -6.73 25.73 10.44
N LYS A 271 -8.06 25.81 10.27
CA LYS A 271 -9.05 25.42 11.30
C LYS A 271 -9.10 23.90 11.47
N ALA A 272 -9.11 23.13 10.38
CA ALA A 272 -9.14 21.66 10.44
C ALA A 272 -7.85 21.06 11.05
N LEU A 273 -6.72 21.73 10.84
CA LEU A 273 -5.42 21.41 11.45
C LEU A 273 -5.26 22.01 12.85
N SER A 274 -6.16 22.88 13.29
CA SER A 274 -6.04 23.53 14.59
C SER A 274 -6.30 22.54 15.72
N ALA A 275 -5.41 22.54 16.72
CA ALA A 275 -5.63 21.80 17.97
C ALA A 275 -6.78 22.37 18.83
N HIS A 276 -7.34 23.53 18.46
CA HIS A 276 -8.34 24.27 19.24
C HIS A 276 -9.75 23.95 18.74
N GLY A 277 -10.47 23.13 19.50
CA GLY A 277 -11.85 22.71 19.23
C GLY A 277 -12.09 21.27 19.68
N LYS A 278 -13.32 20.95 20.08
CA LYS A 278 -13.77 19.55 20.28
C LYS A 278 -14.22 18.98 18.94
N GLY A 279 -13.78 17.78 18.58
CA GLY A 279 -14.21 17.10 17.36
C GLY A 279 -13.13 16.31 16.64
N MET A 280 -13.17 16.31 15.31
CA MET A 280 -12.21 15.59 14.48
C MET A 280 -10.97 16.45 14.20
N LYS A 281 -9.79 15.96 14.61
CA LYS A 281 -8.48 16.60 14.43
C LYS A 281 -7.68 15.90 13.35
N LEU A 282 -7.22 16.66 12.37
CA LEU A 282 -6.47 16.12 11.23
C LEU A 282 -4.96 16.27 11.45
N HIS A 283 -4.24 15.17 11.31
CA HIS A 283 -2.79 15.08 11.49
C HIS A 283 -2.14 14.65 10.17
N PRO A 284 -1.69 15.61 9.33
CA PRO A 284 -1.06 15.29 8.06
C PRO A 284 0.36 14.73 8.26
N CYS A 285 0.55 13.48 7.88
CA CYS A 285 1.84 12.78 7.99
C CYS A 285 2.73 13.03 6.76
N ARG A 286 2.14 13.06 5.56
CA ARG A 286 2.80 13.53 4.34
C ARG A 286 1.94 14.60 3.70
N VAL A 287 2.55 15.74 3.42
CA VAL A 287 1.87 16.89 2.79
C VAL A 287 2.44 17.08 1.41
N VAL A 288 1.57 17.09 0.40
CA VAL A 288 1.88 17.61 -0.92
C VAL A 288 1.20 18.95 -1.05
N THR A 289 1.95 20.02 -1.27
CA THR A 289 1.38 21.37 -1.37
C THR A 289 1.77 22.08 -2.64
N VAL A 290 0.78 22.73 -3.26
CA VAL A 290 0.98 23.66 -4.37
C VAL A 290 0.79 25.08 -3.86
N PHE A 291 1.89 25.81 -3.71
CA PHE A 291 1.97 27.24 -3.39
C PHE A 291 1.31 27.68 -2.07
N LEU A 292 2.12 28.19 -1.15
CA LEU A 292 1.70 29.04 -0.04
C LEU A 292 2.74 30.16 0.04
N GLY A 293 2.41 31.37 -0.39
CA GLY A 293 3.31 32.54 -0.25
C GLY A 293 3.51 32.90 1.23
N SER A 294 2.94 34.03 1.67
CA SER A 294 2.91 34.46 3.09
C SER A 294 2.25 33.48 4.07
N SER A 295 1.69 32.39 3.55
CA SER A 295 0.83 31.45 4.26
C SER A 295 1.57 30.18 4.68
N LEU A 296 2.80 30.01 4.18
CA LEU A 296 3.70 28.92 4.53
C LEU A 296 4.02 28.93 6.03
N GLU A 297 4.27 30.12 6.60
CA GLU A 297 4.45 30.32 8.05
C GLU A 297 3.23 29.90 8.88
N LYS A 298 2.03 30.22 8.37
CA LYS A 298 0.78 29.88 9.04
C LYS A 298 0.55 28.37 9.03
N LEU A 299 0.83 27.72 7.91
CA LEU A 299 0.75 26.27 7.79
C LEU A 299 1.80 25.60 8.69
N GLN A 300 3.04 26.04 8.64
CA GLN A 300 4.14 25.54 9.47
C GLN A 300 3.82 25.60 10.98
N ARG A 301 3.12 26.64 11.45
CA ARG A 301 2.67 26.77 12.85
C ARG A 301 1.57 25.77 13.24
N ARG A 302 0.88 25.17 12.27
CA ARG A 302 -0.24 24.23 12.50
C ARG A 302 0.11 22.77 12.21
N LEU A 303 1.14 22.52 11.41
CA LEU A 303 1.63 21.16 11.19
C LEU A 303 2.28 20.63 12.47
N ASP A 304 1.92 19.40 12.85
CA ASP A 304 2.53 18.73 13.98
C ASP A 304 3.95 18.29 13.63
N ALA A 305 4.91 18.88 14.34
CA ALA A 305 6.34 18.62 14.22
C ALA A 305 6.72 17.15 14.39
N GLN A 306 6.02 16.43 15.27
CA GLN A 306 6.32 15.05 15.62
C GLN A 306 5.73 14.06 14.62
N VAL A 307 4.69 14.47 13.88
CA VAL A 307 3.93 13.58 12.99
C VAL A 307 4.37 13.72 11.53
N LEU A 308 4.83 14.90 11.11
CA LEU A 308 5.21 15.14 9.72
C LEU A 308 6.45 14.32 9.33
N THR A 309 6.26 13.39 8.40
CA THR A 309 7.30 12.48 7.87
C THR A 309 7.66 12.76 6.41
N GLY A 310 6.79 13.47 5.68
CA GLY A 310 7.01 13.81 4.27
C GLY A 310 6.47 15.19 3.90
N LEU A 311 7.24 15.95 3.12
CA LEU A 311 6.81 17.25 2.59
C LEU A 311 7.20 17.38 1.12
N GLU A 312 6.23 17.58 0.26
CA GLU A 312 6.44 17.81 -1.18
C GLU A 312 5.93 19.20 -1.54
N LEU A 313 6.86 20.07 -1.94
CA LEU A 313 6.56 21.42 -2.37
C LEU A 313 6.52 21.42 -3.91
N LYS A 314 5.32 21.55 -4.48
CA LYS A 314 5.11 21.71 -5.92
C LYS A 314 4.97 23.21 -6.19
N SER A 315 5.99 23.88 -6.72
CA SER A 315 5.84 25.28 -7.13
C SER A 315 6.70 25.63 -8.34
N GLU A 316 6.18 26.55 -9.14
CA GLU A 316 6.88 27.31 -10.19
C GLU A 316 7.30 28.72 -9.69
N MET A 317 7.01 29.09 -8.43
CA MET A 317 6.97 30.50 -8.00
C MET A 317 7.52 30.79 -6.58
N LEU A 318 8.40 29.96 -6.00
CA LEU A 318 9.19 30.45 -4.85
C LEU A 318 10.20 31.50 -5.33
N GLU A 319 10.15 32.68 -4.73
CA GLU A 319 11.01 33.82 -5.10
C GLU A 319 12.43 33.73 -4.53
N SER A 320 12.59 33.20 -3.30
CA SER A 320 13.89 33.08 -2.63
C SER A 320 14.03 31.80 -1.79
N ALA A 321 15.27 31.45 -1.45
CA ALA A 321 15.60 30.35 -0.54
C ALA A 321 15.28 30.68 0.94
N ASP A 322 15.13 31.95 1.31
CA ASP A 322 14.89 32.36 2.70
C ASP A 322 13.52 31.94 3.21
N ALA A 323 12.52 31.86 2.33
CA ALA A 323 11.22 31.27 2.67
C ALA A 323 11.36 29.80 3.15
N PHE A 324 12.41 29.11 2.72
CA PHE A 324 12.71 27.74 3.13
C PHE A 324 13.32 27.67 4.54
N LEU A 325 14.16 28.64 4.92
CA LEU A 325 14.61 28.82 6.30
C LEU A 325 13.42 29.02 7.23
N THR A 326 12.47 29.86 6.83
CA THR A 326 11.27 30.07 7.64
C THR A 326 10.50 28.77 7.85
N LEU A 327 10.39 27.92 6.82
CA LEU A 327 9.63 26.67 6.88
C LEU A 327 10.29 25.59 7.74
N LEU A 328 11.55 25.26 7.46
CA LEU A 328 12.23 24.07 7.99
C LEU A 328 13.43 24.41 8.88
N GLY A 329 13.77 25.69 9.03
CA GLY A 329 14.88 26.14 9.86
C GLY A 329 14.73 25.72 11.33
N GLY A 330 15.88 25.54 11.99
CA GLY A 330 15.94 25.22 13.43
C GLY A 330 15.54 23.79 13.80
N GLY A 331 15.51 22.85 12.85
CA GLY A 331 15.27 21.42 13.14
C GLY A 331 13.85 21.12 13.63
N LYS A 332 12.87 21.94 13.23
CA LYS A 332 11.49 21.90 13.72
C LYS A 332 10.75 20.59 13.43
N PHE A 333 11.13 19.87 12.37
CA PHE A 333 10.51 18.61 11.96
C PHE A 333 11.51 17.45 12.11
N PRO A 334 11.72 16.94 13.34
CA PRO A 334 12.76 15.93 13.59
C PRO A 334 12.53 14.60 12.87
N ASN A 335 11.26 14.26 12.57
CA ASN A 335 10.87 13.00 11.94
C ASN A 335 10.69 13.12 10.41
N LEU A 336 11.05 14.26 9.82
CA LEU A 336 10.91 14.49 8.38
C LEU A 336 11.90 13.61 7.61
N SER A 337 11.38 12.55 7.00
CA SER A 337 12.17 11.52 6.31
C SER A 337 12.24 11.70 4.80
N ALA A 338 11.26 12.39 4.21
CA ALA A 338 11.18 12.60 2.77
C ALA A 338 10.83 14.06 2.44
N LEU A 339 11.60 14.67 1.55
CA LEU A 339 11.44 16.07 1.17
C LEU A 339 11.57 16.23 -0.34
N SER A 340 10.61 16.90 -0.96
CA SER A 340 10.72 17.34 -2.35
C SER A 340 10.78 18.85 -2.40
N LEU A 341 11.87 19.37 -2.96
CA LEU A 341 12.03 20.80 -3.17
C LEU A 341 11.24 21.25 -4.41
N PRO A 342 10.72 22.48 -4.41
CA PRO A 342 10.08 23.06 -5.57
C PRO A 342 11.12 23.57 -6.57
N ASN A 343 10.67 23.87 -7.78
CA ASN A 343 11.44 24.70 -8.69
C ASN A 343 11.25 26.18 -8.33
N PHE A 344 12.34 26.95 -8.38
CA PHE A 344 12.31 28.37 -8.06
C PHE A 344 12.03 29.18 -9.34
N ALA A 345 11.19 30.22 -9.23
CA ALA A 345 10.87 31.09 -10.37
C ALA A 345 12.12 31.75 -10.95
N ARG A 346 13.02 32.17 -10.06
CA ARG A 346 14.34 32.71 -10.42
C ARG A 346 15.41 31.68 -10.14
N ARG A 347 16.47 31.71 -10.94
CA ARG A 347 17.65 30.88 -10.70
C ARG A 347 18.24 31.28 -9.34
N LEU A 348 18.39 30.32 -8.44
CA LEU A 348 19.06 30.55 -7.17
C LEU A 348 20.51 30.95 -7.40
N GLU A 349 20.93 31.97 -6.65
CA GLU A 349 22.33 32.34 -6.55
C GLU A 349 23.08 31.41 -5.59
N SER A 350 24.40 31.54 -5.56
CA SER A 350 25.27 30.66 -4.80
C SER A 350 25.01 30.70 -3.28
N GLY A 351 24.55 31.84 -2.75
CA GLY A 351 24.10 32.00 -1.37
C GLY A 351 22.81 31.24 -1.06
N GLY A 352 21.86 31.21 -2.00
CA GLY A 352 20.60 30.46 -1.83
C GLY A 352 20.83 28.96 -1.70
N PHE A 353 21.80 28.40 -2.43
CA PHE A 353 22.16 26.97 -2.28
C PHE A 353 22.85 26.66 -0.95
N GLN A 354 23.61 27.62 -0.41
CA GLN A 354 24.20 27.47 0.92
C GLN A 354 23.09 27.46 1.99
N THR A 355 22.15 28.40 1.91
CA THR A 355 20.96 28.44 2.78
C THR A 355 20.19 27.11 2.75
N LEU A 356 19.97 26.54 1.55
CA LEU A 356 19.33 25.23 1.42
C LEU A 356 20.13 24.13 2.11
N GLY A 357 21.44 24.08 1.91
CA GLY A 357 22.30 23.09 2.58
C GLY A 357 22.26 23.18 4.10
N GLU A 358 22.29 24.40 4.65
CA GLU A 358 22.19 24.66 6.10
C GLU A 358 20.85 24.14 6.66
N VAL A 359 19.73 24.42 5.98
CA VAL A 359 18.41 23.91 6.40
C VAL A 359 18.35 22.38 6.34
N LEU A 360 18.83 21.78 5.26
CA LEU A 360 18.80 20.33 5.09
C LEU A 360 19.68 19.61 6.13
N SER A 361 20.79 20.21 6.54
CA SER A 361 21.66 19.67 7.58
C SER A 361 20.98 19.59 8.96
N CYS A 362 19.92 20.38 9.18
CA CYS A 362 19.15 20.40 10.42
C CYS A 362 18.06 19.31 10.48
N LEU A 363 17.94 18.46 9.46
CA LEU A 363 16.92 17.40 9.38
C LEU A 363 17.53 16.03 9.64
N PRO A 364 17.55 15.55 10.90
CA PRO A 364 18.32 14.36 11.27
C PRO A 364 17.76 13.06 10.68
N ALA A 365 16.44 12.98 10.45
CA ALA A 365 15.77 11.79 9.92
C ALA A 365 15.69 11.76 8.39
N LEU A 366 16.24 12.76 7.67
CA LEU A 366 16.07 12.87 6.23
C LEU A 366 16.75 11.70 5.50
N GLN A 367 15.96 10.93 4.76
CA GLN A 367 16.41 9.76 3.99
C GLN A 367 16.12 9.91 2.50
N GLY A 368 15.08 10.65 2.12
CA GLY A 368 14.68 10.88 0.74
C GLY A 368 14.67 12.34 0.38
N LEU A 369 15.40 12.71 -0.68
CA LEU A 369 15.46 14.08 -1.18
C LEU A 369 15.18 14.11 -2.69
N ASN A 370 14.22 14.93 -3.09
CA ASN A 370 13.90 15.17 -4.48
C ASN A 370 14.23 16.61 -4.86
N LEU A 371 15.16 16.75 -5.82
CA LEU A 371 15.65 18.00 -6.39
C LEU A 371 15.24 18.16 -7.86
N ASN A 372 14.34 17.32 -8.39
CA ASN A 372 14.01 17.27 -9.81
C ASN A 372 13.71 18.66 -10.41
N GLY A 373 14.47 19.04 -11.45
CA GLY A 373 14.37 20.33 -12.14
C GLY A 373 15.14 21.48 -11.49
N LEU A 374 15.65 21.32 -10.27
CA LEU A 374 16.43 22.35 -9.58
C LEU A 374 17.80 22.49 -10.25
N ARG A 375 18.08 23.67 -10.83
CA ARG A 375 19.33 23.94 -11.56
C ARG A 375 20.54 24.11 -10.62
N VAL A 376 21.01 23.01 -10.04
CA VAL A 376 22.14 22.94 -9.07
C VAL A 376 23.53 22.91 -9.72
N THR A 377 23.68 23.30 -10.98
CA THR A 377 24.93 23.24 -11.75
C THR A 377 26.11 23.87 -11.00
N GLY A 378 27.07 23.04 -10.56
CA GLY A 378 28.28 23.41 -9.81
C GLY A 378 28.05 23.68 -8.32
N GLN A 379 26.83 23.47 -7.81
CA GLN A 379 26.40 23.84 -6.46
C GLN A 379 25.91 22.62 -5.65
N LEU A 380 25.87 21.41 -6.23
CA LEU A 380 25.32 20.23 -5.55
C LEU A 380 26.04 19.94 -4.23
N ARG A 381 27.37 20.14 -4.21
CA ARG A 381 28.19 20.00 -3.00
C ARG A 381 27.71 20.89 -1.86
N ARG A 382 27.29 22.13 -2.14
CA ARG A 382 26.82 23.06 -1.08
C ARG A 382 25.50 22.60 -0.47
N VAL A 383 24.66 21.94 -1.26
CA VAL A 383 23.36 21.45 -0.81
C VAL A 383 23.48 20.16 0.01
N LEU A 384 24.38 19.25 -0.37
CA LEU A 384 24.40 17.89 0.17
C LEU A 384 25.54 17.57 1.14
N ARG A 385 26.60 18.39 1.20
CA ARG A 385 27.82 18.07 1.99
C ARG A 385 27.51 17.68 3.44
N ASP A 386 26.66 18.43 4.11
CA ASP A 386 26.39 18.29 5.54
C ASP A 386 25.04 17.58 5.83
N VAL A 387 24.41 17.01 4.79
CA VAL A 387 23.15 16.28 4.91
C VAL A 387 23.43 14.84 5.30
N SER A 388 22.60 14.26 6.17
CA SER A 388 22.66 12.85 6.54
C SER A 388 22.69 11.92 5.30
N PRO A 389 23.36 10.76 5.36
CA PRO A 389 23.39 9.80 4.26
C PRO A 389 21.98 9.45 3.75
N LEU A 390 21.72 9.71 2.47
CA LEU A 390 20.40 9.55 1.86
C LEU A 390 20.23 8.11 1.36
N GLN A 391 19.00 7.61 1.41
CA GLN A 391 18.59 6.35 0.80
C GLN A 391 17.92 6.57 -0.56
N GLN A 392 17.22 7.70 -0.74
CA GLN A 392 16.56 8.06 -1.98
C GLN A 392 17.03 9.45 -2.42
N LEU A 393 17.50 9.56 -3.65
CA LEU A 393 17.91 10.84 -4.23
C LEU A 393 17.39 10.96 -5.66
N ASN A 394 16.66 12.03 -5.93
CA ASN A 394 16.24 12.40 -7.27
C ASN A 394 16.94 13.71 -7.66
N VAL A 395 17.87 13.63 -8.61
CA VAL A 395 18.61 14.76 -9.20
C VAL A 395 18.28 14.90 -10.68
N SER A 396 17.08 14.49 -11.07
CA SER A 396 16.64 14.53 -12.45
C SER A 396 16.52 15.95 -12.96
N ASN A 397 16.84 16.16 -14.24
CA ASN A 397 16.76 17.46 -14.90
C ASN A 397 17.51 18.60 -14.16
N CYS A 398 18.47 18.27 -13.30
CA CYS A 398 19.22 19.21 -12.46
C CYS A 398 20.38 19.92 -13.18
N ARG A 399 20.71 19.50 -14.42
CA ARG A 399 21.87 19.97 -15.20
C ARG A 399 23.18 19.85 -14.42
N LEU A 400 23.47 18.64 -13.94
CA LEU A 400 24.68 18.35 -13.17
C LEU A 400 25.94 18.66 -14.00
N SER A 401 26.87 19.40 -13.40
CA SER A 401 28.20 19.64 -13.97
C SER A 401 29.17 18.49 -13.65
N PRO A 402 30.31 18.36 -14.34
CA PRO A 402 31.31 17.35 -13.99
C PRO A 402 31.77 17.40 -12.52
N PRO A 403 32.01 18.59 -11.90
CA PRO A 403 32.25 18.67 -10.46
C PRO A 403 31.14 18.12 -9.57
N ASP A 404 29.87 18.29 -9.94
CA ASP A 404 28.74 17.75 -9.17
C ASP A 404 28.72 16.22 -9.21
N VAL A 405 28.95 15.65 -10.40
CA VAL A 405 29.03 14.20 -10.60
C VAL A 405 30.19 13.63 -9.81
N VAL A 406 31.38 14.24 -9.89
CA VAL A 406 32.57 13.80 -9.14
C VAL A 406 32.32 13.87 -7.63
N PHE A 407 31.70 14.95 -7.15
CA PHE A 407 31.32 15.07 -5.74
C PHE A 407 30.36 13.95 -5.33
N LEU A 408 29.25 13.77 -6.04
CA LEU A 408 28.22 12.79 -5.68
C LEU A 408 28.80 11.37 -5.69
N SER A 409 29.61 11.05 -6.71
CA SER A 409 30.28 9.74 -6.88
C SER A 409 31.25 9.40 -5.75
N ASN A 410 31.76 10.40 -5.03
CA ASN A 410 32.71 10.24 -3.92
C ASN A 410 32.13 10.67 -2.57
N SER A 411 30.83 10.98 -2.52
CA SER A 411 30.16 11.45 -1.30
C SER A 411 29.87 10.31 -0.33
N HIS A 412 29.59 10.66 0.93
CA HIS A 412 29.14 9.73 1.95
C HIS A 412 27.77 9.08 1.64
N HIS A 413 26.98 9.66 0.73
CA HIS A 413 25.67 9.09 0.34
C HIS A 413 25.80 7.81 -0.50
N VAL A 414 26.91 7.60 -1.20
CA VAL A 414 27.12 6.47 -2.14
C VAL A 414 26.81 5.11 -1.51
N LYS A 415 27.20 4.92 -0.24
CA LYS A 415 27.05 3.64 0.46
C LYS A 415 25.62 3.38 0.95
N THR A 416 24.79 4.41 1.05
CA THR A 416 23.44 4.33 1.62
C THR A 416 22.34 4.43 0.57
N LEU A 417 22.63 5.01 -0.59
CA LEU A 417 21.67 5.17 -1.68
C LEU A 417 21.15 3.83 -2.19
N ARG A 418 19.81 3.72 -2.20
CA ARG A 418 19.04 2.57 -2.69
C ARG A 418 18.18 2.92 -3.89
N GLU A 419 17.78 4.18 -3.98
CA GLU A 419 16.98 4.71 -5.09
C GLU A 419 17.64 5.97 -5.62
N LEU A 420 17.95 5.95 -6.91
CA LEU A 420 18.59 7.07 -7.59
C LEU A 420 17.87 7.37 -8.90
N SER A 421 17.44 8.61 -9.08
CA SER A 421 16.95 9.12 -10.36
C SER A 421 17.96 10.14 -10.89
N ILE A 422 18.54 9.83 -12.05
CA ILE A 422 19.42 10.72 -12.82
C ILE A 422 18.83 10.99 -14.22
N SER A 423 17.51 10.96 -14.32
CA SER A 423 16.78 11.24 -15.56
C SER A 423 17.16 12.62 -16.11
N GLY A 424 17.26 12.74 -17.43
CA GLY A 424 17.68 14.00 -18.07
C GLY A 424 19.18 14.30 -17.98
N MET A 425 20.02 13.38 -17.51
CA MET A 425 21.47 13.52 -17.65
C MET A 425 21.87 13.56 -19.13
N THR A 426 22.91 14.33 -19.43
CA THR A 426 23.37 14.58 -20.81
C THR A 426 24.79 14.11 -21.09
N ASN A 427 25.47 13.52 -20.10
CA ASN A 427 26.86 13.10 -20.20
C ASN A 427 26.96 11.62 -19.77
N PHE A 428 27.29 10.76 -20.74
CA PHE A 428 27.40 9.31 -20.54
C PHE A 428 28.53 8.94 -19.58
N ASP A 429 29.74 9.49 -19.76
CA ASP A 429 30.90 9.16 -18.92
C ASP A 429 30.67 9.57 -17.46
N GLY A 430 30.01 10.71 -17.26
CA GLY A 430 29.58 11.16 -15.94
C GLY A 430 28.58 10.20 -15.30
N ALA A 431 27.60 9.70 -16.06
CA ALA A 431 26.65 8.70 -15.58
C ALA A 431 27.37 7.39 -15.21
N CYS A 432 28.29 6.91 -16.04
CA CYS A 432 29.10 5.72 -15.77
C CYS A 432 29.95 5.88 -14.50
N LEU A 433 30.62 7.01 -14.31
CA LEU A 433 31.43 7.29 -13.12
C LEU A 433 30.60 7.20 -11.85
N LEU A 434 29.42 7.83 -11.85
CA LEU A 434 28.50 7.82 -10.72
C LEU A 434 27.96 6.42 -10.44
N LEU A 435 27.42 5.77 -11.46
CA LEU A 435 26.79 4.46 -11.30
C LEU A 435 27.79 3.39 -10.90
N ARG A 436 29.03 3.43 -11.36
CA ARG A 436 30.07 2.48 -10.93
C ARG A 436 30.23 2.44 -9.41
N ASN A 437 30.08 3.58 -8.74
CA ASN A 437 30.25 3.68 -7.29
C ASN A 437 28.95 3.36 -6.52
N VAL A 438 27.78 3.72 -7.07
CA VAL A 438 26.48 3.58 -6.37
C VAL A 438 25.77 2.24 -6.68
N ALA A 439 26.01 1.64 -7.85
CA ALA A 439 25.33 0.43 -8.35
C ALA A 439 25.24 -0.75 -7.38
N PRO A 440 26.25 -1.07 -6.54
CA PRO A 440 26.16 -2.22 -5.64
C PRO A 440 25.02 -2.15 -4.62
N GLN A 441 24.60 -0.94 -4.23
CA GLN A 441 23.56 -0.73 -3.21
C GLN A 441 22.18 -0.43 -3.81
N LEU A 442 22.13 -0.02 -5.08
CA LEU A 442 20.89 0.38 -5.73
C LEU A 442 19.89 -0.77 -5.87
N THR A 443 18.66 -0.48 -5.49
CA THR A 443 17.47 -1.31 -5.71
C THR A 443 16.55 -0.73 -6.77
N TRP A 444 16.61 0.58 -6.99
CA TRP A 444 15.82 1.29 -7.99
C TRP A 444 16.70 2.33 -8.69
N LEU A 445 16.68 2.34 -10.02
CA LEU A 445 17.44 3.28 -10.85
C LEU A 445 16.55 3.79 -11.97
N ASP A 446 16.58 5.11 -12.15
CA ASP A 446 15.91 5.80 -13.25
C ASP A 446 16.92 6.54 -14.12
N LEU A 447 17.06 6.04 -15.35
CA LEU A 447 17.85 6.55 -16.46
C LEU A 447 16.94 7.06 -17.59
N SER A 448 15.67 7.36 -17.29
CA SER A 448 14.73 7.78 -18.32
C SER A 448 15.10 9.16 -18.89
N GLY A 449 14.73 9.44 -20.13
CA GLY A 449 14.86 10.77 -20.73
C GLY A 449 16.29 11.29 -20.78
N CYS A 450 17.28 10.43 -20.96
CA CYS A 450 18.71 10.78 -21.13
C CYS A 450 19.19 10.62 -22.59
N PRO A 451 18.48 11.13 -23.62
CA PRO A 451 18.80 10.81 -25.01
C PRO A 451 20.23 11.20 -25.41
N LYS A 452 20.77 12.29 -24.87
CA LYS A 452 22.15 12.73 -25.13
C LYS A 452 23.22 11.80 -24.58
N CYS A 453 22.92 11.05 -23.51
CA CYS A 453 23.83 10.01 -23.02
C CYS A 453 23.92 8.83 -23.99
N PHE A 454 22.94 8.68 -24.88
CA PHE A 454 22.73 7.49 -25.70
C PHE A 454 22.57 7.84 -27.19
N GLU A 455 23.03 9.02 -27.60
CA GLU A 455 22.74 9.62 -28.91
C GLU A 455 23.34 8.82 -30.08
N GLU A 456 24.54 8.24 -29.87
CA GLU A 456 25.24 7.44 -30.88
C GLU A 456 24.61 6.07 -31.10
N ASP A 457 24.54 5.26 -30.05
CA ASP A 457 24.00 3.90 -30.09
C ASP A 457 23.42 3.54 -28.72
N PHE A 458 22.11 3.69 -28.58
CA PHE A 458 21.41 3.42 -27.32
C PHE A 458 21.64 1.99 -26.82
N SER A 459 21.55 0.98 -27.69
CA SER A 459 21.62 -0.41 -27.23
C SER A 459 23.04 -0.79 -26.83
N ALA A 460 24.06 -0.38 -27.59
CA ALA A 460 25.45 -0.62 -27.24
C ALA A 460 25.85 0.12 -25.96
N LEU A 461 25.51 1.40 -25.85
CA LEU A 461 25.88 2.24 -24.70
C LEU A 461 25.13 1.82 -23.42
N MET A 462 23.84 1.53 -23.51
CA MET A 462 23.06 1.02 -22.37
C MET A 462 23.57 -0.35 -21.93
N THR A 463 23.81 -1.26 -22.88
CA THR A 463 24.37 -2.59 -22.57
C THR A 463 25.75 -2.47 -21.94
N ARG A 464 26.61 -1.59 -22.45
CA ARG A 464 27.93 -1.29 -21.87
C ARG A 464 27.81 -0.80 -20.44
N LEU A 465 26.93 0.16 -20.18
CA LEU A 465 26.67 0.70 -18.83
C LEU A 465 26.19 -0.39 -17.87
N LEU A 466 25.24 -1.22 -18.30
CA LEU A 466 24.70 -2.33 -17.50
C LEU A 466 25.76 -3.40 -17.18
N LEU A 467 26.66 -3.70 -18.12
CA LEU A 467 27.75 -4.67 -17.92
C LEU A 467 28.89 -4.12 -17.05
N GLN A 468 29.19 -2.82 -17.16
CA GLN A 468 30.28 -2.18 -16.41
C GLN A 468 29.91 -1.89 -14.95
N CYS A 469 28.63 -1.79 -14.62
CA CYS A 469 28.15 -1.48 -13.29
C CYS A 469 27.75 -2.74 -12.51
N CYS A 470 28.24 -2.90 -11.28
CA CYS A 470 27.94 -4.07 -10.45
C CYS A 470 26.56 -3.98 -9.77
N PHE A 471 25.48 -4.07 -10.55
CA PHE A 471 24.10 -4.05 -10.05
C PHE A 471 23.71 -5.35 -9.33
N SER A 472 24.18 -5.51 -8.09
CA SER A 472 23.96 -6.73 -7.30
C SER A 472 22.61 -6.79 -6.57
N ARG A 473 21.90 -5.66 -6.47
CA ARG A 473 20.65 -5.51 -5.71
C ARG A 473 19.52 -4.87 -6.51
N LEU A 474 19.78 -4.51 -7.77
CA LEU A 474 18.84 -3.73 -8.58
C LEU A 474 17.58 -4.54 -8.85
N ARG A 475 16.43 -3.99 -8.49
CA ARG A 475 15.10 -4.58 -8.66
C ARG A 475 14.27 -3.84 -9.69
N THR A 476 14.47 -2.55 -9.86
CA THR A 476 13.74 -1.75 -10.83
C THR A 476 14.68 -0.87 -11.62
N LEU A 477 14.52 -0.87 -12.94
CA LEU A 477 15.24 -0.03 -13.88
C LEU A 477 14.25 0.69 -14.80
N ASP A 478 14.36 2.00 -14.92
CA ASP A 478 13.62 2.79 -15.91
C ASP A 478 14.59 3.34 -16.97
N CYS A 479 14.36 2.98 -18.24
CA CYS A 479 15.16 3.40 -19.38
C CYS A 479 14.32 4.07 -20.47
N ARG A 480 13.09 4.52 -20.16
CA ARG A 480 12.19 5.18 -21.12
C ARG A 480 12.76 6.50 -21.65
N GLY A 481 12.27 7.00 -22.77
CA GLY A 481 12.63 8.28 -23.36
C GLY A 481 14.08 8.38 -23.85
N ASN A 482 14.71 7.25 -24.19
CA ASN A 482 16.09 7.21 -24.66
C ASN A 482 16.22 6.82 -26.13
N LEU A 483 15.14 6.33 -26.75
CA LEU A 483 15.16 5.73 -28.09
C LEU A 483 15.12 6.75 -29.26
N HIS A 484 15.47 8.01 -29.01
CA HIS A 484 15.16 9.14 -29.90
C HIS A 484 15.96 9.18 -31.22
N SER A 485 17.00 8.36 -31.40
CA SER A 485 17.87 8.33 -32.59
C SER A 485 18.20 6.92 -33.12
N ALA A 486 17.56 5.86 -32.60
CA ALA A 486 17.94 4.50 -32.98
C ALA A 486 17.54 4.18 -34.44
N GLU A 487 18.52 3.82 -35.28
CA GLU A 487 18.28 3.36 -36.67
C GLU A 487 17.36 2.13 -36.70
N HIS A 488 17.49 1.25 -35.70
CA HIS A 488 16.69 0.04 -35.52
C HIS A 488 16.12 -0.03 -34.09
N PRO A 489 15.03 0.70 -33.81
CA PRO A 489 14.53 0.88 -32.44
C PRO A 489 14.02 -0.45 -31.85
N THR A 490 13.42 -1.33 -32.67
CA THR A 490 12.99 -2.67 -32.27
C THR A 490 14.15 -3.56 -31.82
N LEU A 491 15.24 -3.59 -32.59
CA LEU A 491 16.44 -4.37 -32.23
C LEU A 491 17.08 -3.83 -30.96
N SER A 492 17.14 -2.50 -30.83
CA SER A 492 17.72 -1.83 -29.66
C SER A 492 16.99 -2.19 -28.37
N VAL A 493 15.65 -2.19 -28.40
CA VAL A 493 14.81 -2.60 -27.27
C VAL A 493 15.05 -4.08 -26.91
N LEU A 494 15.18 -4.96 -27.90
CA LEU A 494 15.46 -6.39 -27.66
C LEU A 494 16.84 -6.64 -27.05
N GLU A 495 17.86 -5.90 -27.47
CA GLU A 495 19.21 -6.04 -26.93
C GLU A 495 19.29 -5.60 -25.47
N VAL A 496 18.70 -4.45 -25.14
CA VAL A 496 18.61 -3.98 -23.75
C VAL A 496 17.80 -4.95 -22.90
N PHE A 497 16.68 -5.46 -23.43
CA PHE A 497 15.91 -6.51 -22.75
C PHE A 497 16.76 -7.76 -22.49
N ARG A 498 17.50 -8.26 -23.48
CA ARG A 498 18.38 -9.44 -23.33
C ARG A 498 19.50 -9.22 -22.32
N ALA A 499 20.05 -8.01 -22.23
CA ALA A 499 21.03 -7.65 -21.20
C ALA A 499 20.38 -7.68 -19.80
N CYS A 500 19.20 -7.08 -19.66
CA CYS A 500 18.44 -7.03 -18.41
C CYS A 500 17.92 -8.40 -17.95
N ASP A 501 17.53 -9.28 -18.88
CA ASP A 501 17.03 -10.64 -18.58
C ASP A 501 18.10 -11.51 -17.89
N LYS A 502 19.38 -11.21 -18.11
CA LYS A 502 20.51 -11.85 -17.42
C LYS A 502 20.68 -11.38 -15.97
N MET A 503 20.06 -10.27 -15.58
CA MET A 503 20.13 -9.72 -14.22
C MET A 503 19.12 -10.44 -13.32
N SER A 504 19.59 -11.41 -12.54
CA SER A 504 18.73 -12.23 -11.68
C SER A 504 17.95 -11.46 -10.62
N THR A 505 18.46 -10.30 -10.18
CA THR A 505 17.81 -9.47 -9.15
C THR A 505 16.74 -8.54 -9.70
N LEU A 506 16.79 -8.23 -10.99
CA LEU A 506 15.89 -7.27 -11.62
C LEU A 506 14.47 -7.86 -11.65
N LYS A 507 13.49 -7.12 -11.16
CA LYS A 507 12.07 -7.53 -11.11
C LYS A 507 11.20 -6.74 -12.05
N THR A 508 11.54 -5.47 -12.28
CA THR A 508 10.75 -4.57 -13.13
C THR A 508 11.69 -3.79 -14.04
N LEU A 509 11.36 -3.74 -15.33
CA LEU A 509 12.03 -2.91 -16.32
C LEU A 509 11.00 -2.08 -17.07
N TYR A 510 11.28 -0.79 -17.23
CA TYR A 510 10.50 0.12 -18.06
C TYR A 510 11.29 0.48 -19.31
N LEU A 511 10.72 0.20 -20.48
CA LEU A 511 11.29 0.49 -21.80
C LEU A 511 10.28 1.25 -22.66
N ASP A 512 10.78 2.02 -23.62
CA ASP A 512 9.92 2.70 -24.58
C ASP A 512 9.07 1.70 -25.37
N CYS A 513 7.78 2.00 -25.50
CA CYS A 513 6.96 1.38 -26.53
C CYS A 513 7.28 2.15 -27.81
N LEU A 514 7.68 1.43 -28.85
CA LEU A 514 7.92 2.00 -30.17
C LEU A 514 6.73 2.89 -30.56
N TYR A 515 7.02 4.03 -31.21
CA TYR A 515 6.03 5.09 -31.50
C TYR A 515 4.70 4.53 -32.01
N LEU A 516 3.59 4.97 -31.41
CA LEU A 516 2.23 4.55 -31.76
C LEU A 516 1.69 5.34 -32.95
N ASN A 517 2.04 4.90 -34.15
CA ASN A 517 1.17 4.96 -35.34
C ASN A 517 0.52 3.57 -35.55
N ASP A 518 -0.44 3.43 -36.47
CA ASP A 518 -1.15 2.13 -36.69
C ASP A 518 -0.17 0.96 -37.00
N SER A 519 0.99 1.26 -37.59
CA SER A 519 2.09 0.30 -37.80
C SER A 519 2.90 -0.03 -36.54
N GLY A 520 2.89 0.85 -35.53
CA GLY A 520 3.59 0.70 -34.26
C GLY A 520 2.90 -0.26 -33.29
N GLU A 521 1.58 -0.38 -33.31
CA GLU A 521 0.85 -1.37 -32.50
C GLU A 521 1.13 -2.81 -32.96
N GLU A 522 1.13 -3.05 -34.27
CA GLU A 522 1.51 -4.36 -34.83
C GLU A 522 2.96 -4.72 -34.51
N GLN A 523 3.88 -3.75 -34.63
CA GLN A 523 5.28 -3.93 -34.27
C GLN A 523 5.47 -4.18 -32.77
N ALA A 524 4.73 -3.47 -31.91
CA ALA A 524 4.73 -3.69 -30.47
C ALA A 524 4.20 -5.09 -30.12
N SER A 525 3.13 -5.54 -30.78
CA SER A 525 2.57 -6.88 -30.62
C SER A 525 3.54 -7.98 -31.06
N ALA A 526 4.16 -7.84 -32.24
CA ALA A 526 5.18 -8.75 -32.73
C ALA A 526 6.42 -8.78 -31.81
N LEU A 527 6.81 -7.63 -31.26
CA LEU A 527 7.90 -7.52 -30.30
C LEU A 527 7.59 -8.30 -29.01
N LEU A 528 6.37 -8.20 -28.50
CA LEU A 528 5.92 -8.96 -27.33
C LEU A 528 6.06 -10.46 -27.55
N ASP A 529 5.74 -10.97 -28.74
CA ASP A 529 5.89 -12.39 -29.09
C ASP A 529 7.35 -12.85 -29.13
N THR A 530 8.27 -11.95 -29.44
CA THR A 530 9.72 -12.22 -29.45
C THR A 530 10.38 -12.08 -28.09
N MET A 531 9.81 -11.29 -27.17
CA MET A 531 10.27 -11.15 -25.80
C MET A 531 9.86 -12.37 -24.97
N LYS A 532 10.58 -13.48 -25.16
CA LYS A 532 10.49 -14.68 -24.33
C LYS A 532 11.76 -14.83 -23.50
N SER A 533 11.62 -14.90 -22.19
CA SER A 533 12.74 -15.23 -21.31
C SER A 533 12.88 -16.75 -21.23
N LYS A 534 14.09 -17.25 -21.47
CA LYS A 534 14.42 -18.68 -21.31
C LYS A 534 14.64 -19.05 -19.85
N ASN A 535 14.91 -18.05 -19.00
CA ASN A 535 15.42 -18.24 -17.65
C ASN A 535 14.38 -17.94 -16.57
N ARG A 536 13.39 -17.10 -16.86
CA ARG A 536 12.43 -16.58 -15.87
C ARG A 536 11.06 -16.41 -16.50
N THR A 537 10.00 -16.54 -15.70
CA THR A 537 8.66 -16.19 -16.18
C THR A 537 8.55 -14.68 -16.26
N ILE A 538 8.08 -14.18 -17.40
CA ILE A 538 7.93 -12.75 -17.66
C ILE A 538 6.48 -12.39 -17.96
N ASN A 539 6.09 -11.20 -17.52
CA ASN A 539 4.82 -10.57 -17.84
C ASN A 539 5.12 -9.18 -18.40
N VAL A 540 4.80 -8.97 -19.67
CA VAL A 540 5.00 -7.69 -20.33
C VAL A 540 3.65 -7.01 -20.48
N GLN A 541 3.56 -5.78 -20.00
CA GLN A 541 2.35 -4.96 -20.06
C GLN A 541 2.66 -3.67 -20.79
N MET A 542 1.86 -3.35 -21.79
CA MET A 542 1.86 -2.01 -22.37
C MET A 542 1.09 -1.07 -21.42
N GLN A 543 1.72 0.05 -21.05
CA GLN A 543 1.14 1.06 -20.16
C GLN A 543 1.24 2.43 -20.80
N HIS A 544 0.21 3.26 -20.56
CA HIS A 544 0.18 4.65 -21.00
C HIS A 544 0.52 5.56 -19.82
N ASP A 545 1.52 6.41 -20.00
CA ASP A 545 1.90 7.44 -19.04
C ASP A 545 0.95 8.63 -19.19
N GLN A 546 0.15 8.90 -18.16
CA GLN A 546 -0.84 9.98 -18.21
C GLN A 546 -0.20 11.38 -18.20
N ASP A 547 1.02 11.52 -17.69
CA ASP A 547 1.69 12.82 -17.58
C ASP A 547 2.47 13.16 -18.86
N THR A 548 3.05 12.16 -19.51
CA THR A 548 3.86 12.38 -20.74
C THR A 548 3.14 12.01 -22.03
N TYR A 549 1.94 11.42 -21.95
CA TYR A 549 1.18 10.85 -23.08
C TYR A 549 1.99 9.83 -23.90
N LYS A 550 3.04 9.27 -23.31
CA LYS A 550 3.90 8.27 -23.94
C LYS A 550 3.46 6.88 -23.51
N THR A 551 3.55 5.94 -24.43
CA THR A 551 3.30 4.53 -24.13
C THR A 551 4.62 3.81 -23.92
N PHE A 552 4.66 2.87 -22.97
CA PHE A 552 5.87 2.16 -22.59
C PHE A 552 5.58 0.70 -22.24
N PHE A 553 6.59 -0.14 -22.40
CA PHE A 553 6.55 -1.51 -21.91
C PHE A 553 6.96 -1.55 -20.45
N LYS A 554 6.12 -2.15 -19.62
CA LYS A 554 6.45 -2.57 -18.26
C LYS A 554 6.68 -4.08 -18.27
N ILE A 555 7.93 -4.47 -18.14
CA ILE A 555 8.35 -5.88 -18.12
C ILE A 555 8.55 -6.27 -16.66
N CYS A 556 7.80 -7.27 -16.20
CA CYS A 556 7.87 -7.80 -14.85
C CYS A 556 8.36 -9.25 -14.89
N TRP A 557 9.46 -9.55 -14.20
CA TRP A 557 9.88 -10.93 -13.98
C TRP A 557 9.27 -11.48 -12.70
N ALA A 558 8.69 -12.67 -12.78
CA ALA A 558 8.30 -13.44 -11.61
C ALA A 558 9.49 -14.28 -11.14
N ASP A 559 9.66 -14.40 -9.82
CA ASP A 559 10.59 -15.36 -9.25
C ASP A 559 10.06 -16.76 -9.56
N THR A 560 10.82 -17.55 -10.32
CA THR A 560 10.53 -18.97 -10.49
C THR A 560 10.64 -19.60 -9.11
N ALA A 561 9.52 -20.10 -8.58
CA ALA A 561 9.53 -20.84 -7.33
C ALA A 561 10.52 -22.01 -7.46
N ARG A 562 11.58 -21.99 -6.66
CA ARG A 562 12.40 -23.19 -6.41
C ARG A 562 11.62 -24.15 -5.53
#